data_AF-A0A350CR42-F1
#
_entry.id   AF-A0A350CR42-F1
#
_cell.length_a   1.000
_cell.length_b   1.000
_cell.length_c   1.000
_cell.angle_alpha   90.00
_cell.angle_beta   90.00
_cell.angle_gamma   90.00
#
_symmetry.space_group_name_H-M   'P 1'
#
loop_
_entity.id
_entity.type
_entity.pdbx_description
1 polymer ?
#
loop_
_entity_poly.entity_id
_entity_poly.type
_entity_poly.pdbx_seq_one_letter_code
_entity_poly.pdbx_strand_id
1 'polypeptide(L)'
;AENVSYIETMFKMAPTVSNPEFDARAWQLVNDDAGLKVELNNWMETLARDPAFNKNLGDFVAKIDEAAAGIDDERFTMRYQTYVLRLLNPSQVFSSMVGAFKAAAAGGKIVGVNIVGQESTAVSMRDYTLHMKMFGFLKSIYPDVKVAMHAGELALGDVPPEGLKFHIDQALVVANADRIGHGIDLAHETNAVGIMRKMRQDDVPVEINLTSNAFINGLKGENHPITLYRKYGVPYVISTDDAGVTRHTLSNEFVLFASRYKPDYAEMKKTSYNSIRYAFLPPAEKTRLTRQLDERFAKFEAEVAGLAKDVARKQRAKNK
;
A
#
# COMPACT_ATOMS: atom_id res chain seq x y z
N ALA A 1 5.27 24.51 -2.85
CA ALA A 1 5.38 23.42 -1.87
C ALA A 1 4.07 22.64 -1.89
N GLU A 2 4.12 21.30 -1.88
CA GLU A 2 2.91 20.49 -1.76
C GLU A 2 2.32 20.62 -0.35
N ASN A 3 1.00 20.66 -0.23
CA ASN A 3 0.31 20.85 1.05
C ASN A 3 0.09 19.51 1.77
N VAL A 4 1.18 18.83 2.09
CA VAL A 4 1.18 17.48 2.69
C VAL A 4 1.35 17.58 4.20
N SER A 5 0.49 16.92 4.98
CA SER A 5 0.60 16.83 6.45
C SER A 5 1.12 15.48 6.95
N TYR A 6 1.12 14.46 6.09
CA TYR A 6 1.50 13.11 6.45
C TYR A 6 2.10 12.37 5.25
N ILE A 7 3.21 11.67 5.47
CA ILE A 7 3.78 10.71 4.54
C ILE A 7 3.92 9.35 5.25
N GLU A 8 3.43 8.32 4.59
CA GLU A 8 3.73 6.92 4.88
C GLU A 8 4.63 6.40 3.75
N THR A 9 5.85 5.97 4.06
CA THR A 9 6.82 5.58 3.02
C THR A 9 7.60 4.32 3.38
N MET A 10 8.30 3.76 2.39
CA MET A 10 9.20 2.63 2.56
C MET A 10 10.65 3.12 2.50
N PHE A 11 11.45 2.73 3.48
CA PHE A 11 12.84 3.20 3.59
C PHE A 11 13.87 2.08 3.56
N LYS A 12 13.62 1.00 4.33
CA LYS A 12 14.59 -0.08 4.49
C LYS A 12 13.89 -1.43 4.59
N MET A 13 14.48 -2.42 3.92
CA MET A 13 14.07 -3.82 3.99
C MET A 13 14.41 -4.42 5.36
N ALA A 14 13.53 -5.27 5.90
CA ALA A 14 13.81 -6.02 7.12
C ALA A 14 14.92 -7.09 6.90
N PRO A 15 15.67 -7.48 7.95
CA PRO A 15 16.77 -8.44 7.84
C PRO A 15 16.35 -9.79 7.24
N THR A 16 17.22 -10.43 6.48
CA THR A 16 16.95 -11.74 5.87
C THR A 16 17.97 -12.79 6.33
N VAL A 17 17.53 -14.05 6.36
CA VAL A 17 18.35 -15.22 6.69
C VAL A 17 18.05 -16.32 5.69
N SER A 18 19.08 -16.84 5.05
CA SER A 18 18.96 -17.94 4.08
C SER A 18 18.92 -19.29 4.78
N ASN A 19 18.05 -20.18 4.30
CA ASN A 19 17.97 -21.57 4.74
C ASN A 19 17.50 -22.45 3.55
N PRO A 20 18.43 -23.11 2.84
CA PRO A 20 18.10 -23.94 1.67
C PRO A 20 17.17 -25.13 1.99
N GLU A 21 17.21 -25.65 3.21
CA GLU A 21 16.40 -26.78 3.63
C GLU A 21 14.95 -26.36 3.84
N PHE A 22 14.75 -25.17 4.44
CA PHE A 22 13.43 -24.53 4.51
C PHE A 22 12.92 -24.20 3.11
N ASP A 23 13.76 -23.66 2.22
CA ASP A 23 13.37 -23.32 0.84
C ASP A 23 12.77 -24.54 0.12
N ALA A 24 13.48 -25.67 0.16
CA ALA A 24 13.04 -26.91 -0.46
C ALA A 24 11.71 -27.43 0.12
N ARG A 25 11.55 -27.39 1.45
CA ARG A 25 10.32 -27.85 2.12
C ARG A 25 9.14 -26.91 1.87
N ALA A 26 9.34 -25.60 1.94
CA ALA A 26 8.28 -24.62 1.77
C ALA A 26 7.60 -24.72 0.39
N TRP A 27 8.37 -24.95 -0.68
CA TRP A 27 7.79 -25.17 -2.02
C TRP A 27 6.96 -26.45 -2.11
N GLN A 28 7.39 -27.54 -1.45
CA GLN A 28 6.64 -28.80 -1.44
C GLN A 28 5.34 -28.70 -0.63
N LEU A 29 5.34 -27.88 0.41
CA LEU A 29 4.22 -27.74 1.34
C LEU A 29 3.20 -26.67 0.92
N VAL A 30 3.40 -25.96 -0.19
CA VAL A 30 2.50 -24.85 -0.59
C VAL A 30 1.03 -25.28 -0.72
N ASN A 31 0.75 -26.56 -1.01
CA ASN A 31 -0.61 -27.11 -1.12
C ASN A 31 -1.08 -27.88 0.13
N ASP A 32 -0.24 -27.98 1.17
CA ASP A 32 -0.57 -28.57 2.47
C ASP A 32 -0.51 -27.48 3.55
N ASP A 33 -1.65 -26.82 3.79
CA ASP A 33 -1.73 -25.70 4.73
C ASP A 33 -1.30 -26.07 6.16
N ALA A 34 -1.60 -27.29 6.60
CA ALA A 34 -1.25 -27.75 7.94
C ALA A 34 0.26 -27.99 8.04
N GLY A 35 0.84 -28.69 7.07
CA GLY A 35 2.29 -28.93 7.01
C GLY A 35 3.08 -27.63 6.85
N LEU A 36 2.64 -26.73 5.96
CA LEU A 36 3.27 -25.42 5.78
C LEU A 36 3.25 -24.62 7.07
N LYS A 37 2.11 -24.58 7.79
CA LYS A 37 2.02 -23.86 9.07
C LYS A 37 3.04 -24.37 10.10
N VAL A 38 3.26 -25.68 10.17
CA VAL A 38 4.27 -26.27 11.06
C VAL A 38 5.67 -25.82 10.65
N GLU A 39 6.00 -25.88 9.35
CA GLU A 39 7.31 -25.46 8.83
C GLU A 39 7.58 -23.96 9.09
N LEU A 40 6.58 -23.10 8.84
CA LEU A 40 6.65 -21.67 9.14
C LEU A 40 6.88 -21.41 10.64
N ASN A 41 6.15 -22.11 11.51
CA ASN A 41 6.33 -21.97 12.96
C ASN A 41 7.74 -22.39 13.41
N ASN A 42 8.24 -23.52 12.91
CA ASN A 42 9.57 -24.02 13.25
C ASN A 42 10.68 -23.03 12.83
N TRP A 43 10.57 -22.46 11.63
CA TRP A 43 11.54 -21.46 11.18
C TRP A 43 11.45 -20.16 11.98
N MET A 44 10.24 -19.68 12.27
CA MET A 44 10.03 -18.52 13.12
C MET A 44 10.63 -18.70 14.52
N GLU A 45 10.46 -19.88 15.14
CA GLU A 45 11.07 -20.19 16.44
C GLU A 45 12.60 -20.26 16.38
N THR A 46 13.14 -20.78 15.28
CA THR A 46 14.59 -20.81 15.06
C THR A 46 15.16 -19.39 14.97
N LEU A 47 14.53 -18.53 14.17
CA LEU A 47 14.88 -17.10 14.06
C LEU A 47 14.75 -16.37 15.41
N ALA A 48 13.75 -16.71 16.23
CA ALA A 48 13.57 -16.11 17.54
C ALA A 48 14.74 -16.41 18.49
N ARG A 49 15.39 -17.58 18.34
CA ARG A 49 16.54 -18.00 19.15
C ARG A 49 17.89 -17.56 18.57
N ASP A 50 17.92 -17.05 17.34
CA ASP A 50 19.15 -16.59 16.66
C ASP A 50 19.60 -15.20 17.18
N PRO A 51 20.74 -15.08 17.89
CA PRO A 51 21.22 -13.81 18.40
C PRO A 51 21.59 -12.81 17.29
N ALA A 52 22.08 -13.28 16.14
CA ALA A 52 22.48 -12.43 15.03
C ALA A 52 21.24 -11.81 14.36
N PHE A 53 20.20 -12.61 14.13
CA PHE A 53 18.93 -12.12 13.61
C PHE A 53 18.31 -11.05 14.52
N ASN A 54 18.23 -11.33 15.84
CA ASN A 54 17.66 -10.39 16.79
C ASN A 54 18.47 -9.09 16.91
N LYS A 55 19.81 -9.17 16.86
CA LYS A 55 20.67 -7.98 16.81
C LYS A 55 20.40 -7.16 15.54
N ASN A 56 20.39 -7.81 14.37
CA ASN A 56 20.15 -7.13 13.09
C ASN A 56 18.76 -6.48 13.04
N LEU A 57 17.76 -7.09 13.67
CA LEU A 57 16.43 -6.51 13.80
C LEU A 57 16.45 -5.23 14.67
N GLY A 58 17.18 -5.25 15.80
CA GLY A 58 17.38 -4.06 16.62
C GLY A 58 18.09 -2.93 15.87
N ASP A 59 19.18 -3.25 15.17
CA ASP A 59 19.93 -2.29 14.34
C ASP A 59 19.06 -1.73 13.20
N PHE A 60 18.17 -2.54 12.64
CA PHE A 60 17.20 -2.12 11.62
C PHE A 60 16.21 -1.09 12.16
N VAL A 61 15.58 -1.34 13.31
CA VAL A 61 14.62 -0.39 13.94
C VAL A 61 15.33 0.90 14.33
N ALA A 62 16.50 0.80 14.96
CA ALA A 62 17.30 1.96 15.35
C ALA A 62 17.65 2.85 14.15
N LYS A 63 17.92 2.26 12.98
CA LYS A 63 18.21 3.04 11.76
C LYS A 63 16.99 3.81 11.24
N ILE A 64 15.79 3.27 11.40
CA ILE A 64 14.55 3.97 11.05
C ILE A 64 14.33 5.13 12.00
N ASP A 65 14.50 4.92 13.31
CA ASP A 65 14.37 5.99 14.30
C ASP A 65 15.38 7.12 14.09
N GLU A 66 16.64 6.78 13.79
CA GLU A 66 17.68 7.74 13.43
C GLU A 66 17.28 8.55 12.19
N ALA A 67 16.79 7.89 11.14
CA ALA A 67 16.37 8.57 9.91
C ALA A 67 15.10 9.43 10.10
N ALA A 68 14.26 9.09 11.08
CA ALA A 68 13.02 9.82 11.40
C ALA A 68 13.25 11.01 12.35
N ALA A 69 14.43 11.10 12.97
CA ALA A 69 14.72 12.08 14.00
C ALA A 69 14.57 13.52 13.48
N GLY A 70 13.72 14.31 14.15
CA GLY A 70 13.48 15.71 13.81
C GLY A 70 12.61 15.96 12.58
N ILE A 71 12.06 14.91 11.95
CA ILE A 71 11.15 15.06 10.80
C ILE A 71 9.74 15.51 11.23
N ASP A 72 9.21 14.91 12.30
CA ASP A 72 7.87 15.24 12.78
C ASP A 72 7.84 16.63 13.43
N ASP A 73 6.80 17.41 13.10
CA ASP A 73 6.48 18.67 13.76
C ASP A 73 4.96 18.81 13.98
N GLU A 74 4.50 20.00 14.36
CA GLU A 74 3.07 20.24 14.60
C GLU A 74 2.19 20.07 13.34
N ARG A 75 2.77 20.20 12.15
CA ARG A 75 2.10 20.28 10.85
C ARG A 75 2.42 19.10 9.92
N PHE A 76 3.46 18.34 10.22
CA PHE A 76 3.95 17.24 9.41
C PHE A 76 4.24 15.98 10.24
N THR A 77 4.00 14.82 9.64
CA THR A 77 4.21 13.51 10.27
C THR A 77 4.76 12.53 9.25
N MET A 78 5.80 11.80 9.62
CA MET A 78 6.39 10.74 8.81
C MET A 78 6.27 9.39 9.52
N ARG A 79 5.74 8.39 8.82
CA ARG A 79 5.77 7.00 9.28
C ARG A 79 6.26 6.09 8.18
N TYR A 80 6.67 4.89 8.58
CA TYR A 80 7.29 3.94 7.69
C TYR A 80 6.49 2.65 7.63
N GLN A 81 6.32 2.14 6.42
CA GLN A 81 6.12 0.72 6.23
C GLN A 81 7.49 0.08 6.02
N THR A 82 7.77 -0.99 6.76
CA THR A 82 8.87 -1.87 6.34
C THR A 82 8.39 -2.71 5.17
N TYR A 83 9.31 -3.19 4.33
CA TYR A 83 8.96 -4.01 3.18
C TYR A 83 9.77 -5.29 3.13
N VAL A 84 9.18 -6.28 2.45
CA VAL A 84 9.82 -7.54 2.09
C VAL A 84 9.96 -7.64 0.58
N LEU A 85 11.08 -8.17 0.11
CA LEU A 85 11.38 -8.28 -1.31
C LEU A 85 10.99 -9.65 -1.83
N ARG A 86 9.97 -9.72 -2.71
CA ARG A 86 9.41 -10.97 -3.25
C ARG A 86 10.30 -11.71 -4.26
N LEU A 87 11.48 -11.16 -4.56
CA LEU A 87 12.42 -11.69 -5.56
C LEU A 87 13.42 -12.70 -4.95
N LEU A 88 13.35 -12.93 -3.64
CA LEU A 88 14.28 -13.76 -2.89
C LEU A 88 13.72 -15.16 -2.65
N ASN A 89 14.56 -16.07 -2.16
CA ASN A 89 14.12 -17.42 -1.79
C ASN A 89 13.18 -17.40 -0.56
N PRO A 90 12.33 -18.43 -0.39
CA PRO A 90 11.33 -18.50 0.68
C PRO A 90 11.85 -18.19 2.08
N SER A 91 13.02 -18.71 2.47
CA SER A 91 13.65 -18.51 3.78
C SER A 91 14.00 -17.05 4.02
N GLN A 92 14.54 -16.37 3.01
CA GLN A 92 14.91 -14.97 3.06
C GLN A 92 13.67 -14.07 3.10
N VAL A 93 12.66 -14.38 2.28
CA VAL A 93 11.38 -13.67 2.28
C VAL A 93 10.70 -13.80 3.63
N PHE A 94 10.55 -15.03 4.14
CA PHE A 94 9.81 -15.29 5.36
C PHE A 94 10.54 -14.78 6.61
N SER A 95 11.88 -14.87 6.68
CA SER A 95 12.66 -14.26 7.76
C SER A 95 12.55 -12.73 7.77
N SER A 96 12.55 -12.10 6.58
CA SER A 96 12.26 -10.68 6.43
C SER A 96 10.87 -10.33 6.93
N MET A 97 9.85 -11.12 6.56
CA MET A 97 8.48 -10.93 7.05
C MET A 97 8.41 -11.06 8.58
N VAL A 98 9.03 -12.08 9.18
CA VAL A 98 9.08 -12.23 10.65
C VAL A 98 9.68 -10.98 11.31
N GLY A 99 10.81 -10.49 10.81
CA GLY A 99 11.44 -9.27 11.32
C GLY A 99 10.54 -8.04 11.16
N ALA A 100 9.92 -7.89 9.98
CA ALA A 100 9.03 -6.80 9.66
C ALA A 100 7.79 -6.76 10.58
N PHE A 101 7.14 -7.90 10.79
CA PHE A 101 5.98 -8.01 11.69
C PHE A 101 6.36 -7.73 13.14
N LYS A 102 7.49 -8.26 13.62
CA LYS A 102 8.00 -7.94 14.97
C LYS A 102 8.26 -6.45 15.14
N ALA A 103 8.88 -5.80 14.15
CA ALA A 103 9.16 -4.38 14.18
C ALA A 103 7.88 -3.53 14.19
N ALA A 104 6.91 -3.85 13.34
CA ALA A 104 5.62 -3.15 13.31
C ALA A 104 4.80 -3.38 14.59
N ALA A 105 4.83 -4.60 15.15
CA ALA A 105 4.13 -4.94 16.40
C ALA A 105 4.73 -4.23 17.62
N ALA A 106 6.03 -3.94 17.62
CA ALA A 106 6.68 -3.17 18.67
C ALA A 106 6.24 -1.69 18.68
N GLY A 107 5.64 -1.21 17.58
CA GLY A 107 5.15 0.16 17.44
C GLY A 107 6.26 1.17 17.10
N GLY A 108 6.02 2.44 17.44
CA GLY A 108 6.93 3.54 17.11
C GLY A 108 6.67 4.12 15.73
N LYS A 109 7.74 4.28 14.92
CA LYS A 109 7.64 4.90 13.59
C LYS A 109 7.26 3.92 12.47
N ILE A 110 7.35 2.62 12.73
CA ILE A 110 6.99 1.55 11.79
C ILE A 110 5.53 1.18 12.02
N VAL A 111 4.68 1.43 11.03
CA VAL A 111 3.21 1.32 11.16
C VAL A 111 2.61 0.18 10.36
N GLY A 112 3.39 -0.48 9.50
CA GLY A 112 2.91 -1.62 8.74
C GLY A 112 4.00 -2.33 7.95
N VAL A 113 3.59 -3.38 7.26
CA VAL A 113 4.44 -4.21 6.41
C VAL A 113 3.92 -4.22 4.98
N ASN A 114 4.82 -4.12 4.01
CA ASN A 114 4.51 -4.18 2.59
C ASN A 114 5.31 -5.30 1.89
N ILE A 115 4.86 -5.74 0.72
CA ILE A 115 5.60 -6.63 -0.17
C ILE A 115 5.85 -5.92 -1.49
N VAL A 116 7.12 -5.84 -1.90
CA VAL A 116 7.57 -5.13 -3.10
C VAL A 116 8.44 -6.01 -3.97
N GLY A 117 8.88 -5.48 -5.12
CA GLY A 117 9.62 -6.20 -6.15
C GLY A 117 8.73 -6.52 -7.34
N GLN A 118 9.32 -6.59 -8.53
CA GLN A 118 8.58 -6.75 -9.79
C GLN A 118 7.74 -8.03 -9.80
N GLU A 119 6.42 -7.87 -9.86
CA GLU A 119 5.44 -8.94 -9.72
C GLU A 119 5.48 -9.95 -10.88
N SER A 120 5.87 -9.54 -12.09
CA SER A 120 5.92 -10.40 -13.28
C SER A 120 7.12 -11.34 -13.36
N THR A 121 8.07 -11.24 -12.42
CA THR A 121 9.28 -12.07 -12.45
C THR A 121 9.01 -13.52 -12.04
N ALA A 122 9.84 -14.45 -12.54
CA ALA A 122 9.62 -15.88 -12.34
C ALA A 122 9.50 -16.31 -10.87
N VAL A 123 10.31 -15.73 -9.96
CA VAL A 123 10.23 -16.03 -8.52
C VAL A 123 8.93 -15.51 -7.94
N SER A 124 8.57 -14.26 -8.22
CA SER A 124 7.32 -13.63 -7.76
C SER A 124 6.09 -14.43 -8.17
N MET A 125 6.03 -14.83 -9.44
CA MET A 125 4.90 -15.58 -10.00
C MET A 125 4.82 -17.00 -9.44
N ARG A 126 5.96 -17.70 -9.32
CA ARG A 126 6.01 -19.06 -8.77
C ARG A 126 5.58 -19.07 -7.30
N ASP A 127 6.07 -18.11 -6.51
CA ASP A 127 5.95 -18.13 -5.05
C ASP A 127 4.82 -17.26 -4.51
N TYR A 128 4.03 -16.59 -5.35
CA TYR A 128 3.00 -15.64 -4.89
C TYR A 128 2.06 -16.23 -3.85
N THR A 129 1.51 -17.42 -4.10
CA THR A 129 0.63 -18.11 -3.16
C THR A 129 1.35 -18.46 -1.85
N LEU A 130 2.62 -18.85 -1.91
CA LEU A 130 3.43 -19.08 -0.72
C LEU A 130 3.63 -17.78 0.07
N HIS A 131 3.94 -16.67 -0.59
CA HIS A 131 4.06 -15.35 0.03
C HIS A 131 2.76 -14.93 0.73
N MET A 132 1.60 -15.10 0.09
CA MET A 132 0.31 -14.74 0.68
C MET A 132 -0.01 -15.61 1.90
N LYS A 133 0.31 -16.91 1.85
CA LYS A 133 0.16 -17.81 3.01
C LYS A 133 1.09 -17.45 4.17
N MET A 134 2.33 -17.03 3.88
CA MET A 134 3.26 -16.53 4.90
C MET A 134 2.73 -15.27 5.60
N PHE A 135 2.17 -14.32 4.83
CA PHE A 135 1.48 -13.16 5.41
C PHE A 135 0.26 -13.55 6.24
N GLY A 136 -0.59 -14.43 5.73
CA GLY A 136 -1.76 -14.92 6.46
C GLY A 136 -1.37 -15.60 7.78
N PHE A 137 -0.32 -16.41 7.77
CA PHE A 137 0.26 -17.02 8.97
C PHE A 137 0.70 -15.95 9.99
N LEU A 138 1.48 -14.95 9.57
CA LEU A 138 1.96 -13.90 10.46
C LEU A 138 0.84 -12.98 10.96
N LYS A 139 -0.15 -12.65 10.12
CA LYS A 139 -1.36 -11.92 10.55
C LYS A 139 -2.15 -12.69 11.61
N SER A 140 -2.15 -14.03 11.58
CA SER A 140 -2.80 -14.83 12.63
C SER A 140 -2.10 -14.74 13.99
N ILE A 141 -0.80 -14.42 14.00
CA ILE A 141 0.02 -14.26 15.21
C ILE A 141 0.02 -12.80 15.67
N TYR A 142 0.04 -11.86 14.73
CA TYR A 142 0.09 -10.42 14.94
C TYR A 142 -1.14 -9.74 14.30
N PRO A 143 -2.36 -9.95 14.83
CA PRO A 143 -3.61 -9.49 14.19
C PRO A 143 -3.68 -7.97 14.01
N ASP A 144 -3.04 -7.21 14.89
CA ASP A 144 -3.05 -5.75 14.87
C ASP A 144 -2.05 -5.13 13.88
N VAL A 145 -1.06 -5.90 13.42
CA VAL A 145 -0.08 -5.41 12.43
C VAL A 145 -0.78 -5.19 11.10
N LYS A 146 -0.65 -3.98 10.57
CA LYS A 146 -1.25 -3.59 9.29
C LYS A 146 -0.37 -3.99 8.12
N VAL A 147 -1.01 -4.49 7.06
CA VAL A 147 -0.29 -4.92 5.86
C VAL A 147 -0.89 -4.32 4.59
N ALA A 148 -0.02 -3.78 3.74
CA ALA A 148 -0.37 -3.36 2.39
C ALA A 148 0.28 -4.31 1.39
N MET A 149 -0.44 -4.70 0.35
CA MET A 149 0.06 -5.67 -0.64
C MET A 149 0.09 -5.03 -2.01
N HIS A 150 1.27 -4.83 -2.61
CA HIS A 150 1.34 -4.63 -4.06
C HIS A 150 0.83 -5.93 -4.69
N ALA A 151 -0.35 -5.87 -5.30
CA ALA A 151 -1.05 -7.02 -5.83
C ALA A 151 -1.78 -6.62 -7.09
N GLY A 152 -1.54 -7.39 -8.16
CA GLY A 152 -2.16 -7.14 -9.44
C GLY A 152 -1.59 -5.92 -10.16
N GLU A 153 -0.31 -5.59 -9.96
CA GLU A 153 0.43 -4.60 -10.75
C GLU A 153 0.94 -5.21 -12.08
N LEU A 154 0.01 -5.82 -12.82
CA LEU A 154 0.29 -6.57 -14.04
C LEU A 154 -0.58 -6.07 -15.18
N ALA A 155 0.02 -5.91 -16.36
CA ALA A 155 -0.68 -5.64 -17.61
C ALA A 155 -0.77 -6.90 -18.48
N LEU A 156 -1.67 -6.89 -19.46
CA LEU A 156 -1.67 -7.89 -20.52
C LEU A 156 -0.31 -7.90 -21.24
N GLY A 157 0.30 -9.08 -21.29
CA GLY A 157 1.61 -9.29 -21.91
C GLY A 157 2.79 -9.32 -20.93
N ASP A 158 2.60 -8.89 -19.68
CA ASP A 158 3.66 -8.97 -18.66
C ASP A 158 3.91 -10.42 -18.20
N VAL A 159 2.85 -11.23 -18.18
CA VAL A 159 2.83 -12.63 -17.74
C VAL A 159 1.88 -13.46 -18.62
N PRO A 160 1.98 -14.81 -18.60
CA PRO A 160 0.96 -15.67 -19.19
C PRO A 160 -0.45 -15.36 -18.66
N PRO A 161 -1.53 -15.56 -19.44
CA PRO A 161 -2.89 -15.19 -19.03
C PRO A 161 -3.38 -15.78 -17.71
N GLU A 162 -2.92 -16.97 -17.34
CA GLU A 162 -3.19 -17.61 -16.04
C GLU A 162 -2.59 -16.85 -14.86
N GLY A 163 -1.53 -16.07 -15.09
CA GLY A 163 -0.88 -15.23 -14.09
C GLY A 163 -1.71 -14.03 -13.65
N LEU A 164 -2.68 -13.58 -14.46
CA LEU A 164 -3.47 -12.37 -14.19
C LEU A 164 -4.75 -12.63 -13.36
N LYS A 165 -4.88 -13.84 -12.79
CA LYS A 165 -6.19 -14.39 -12.40
C LYS A 165 -6.46 -14.47 -10.91
N PHE A 166 -5.50 -14.11 -10.06
CA PHE A 166 -5.55 -14.45 -8.64
C PHE A 166 -4.82 -13.52 -7.66
N HIS A 167 -4.03 -12.53 -8.11
CA HIS A 167 -3.12 -11.79 -7.22
C HIS A 167 -3.89 -10.95 -6.19
N ILE A 168 -4.85 -10.14 -6.66
CA ILE A 168 -5.69 -9.30 -5.80
C ILE A 168 -6.57 -10.17 -4.91
N ASP A 169 -7.13 -11.26 -5.45
CA ASP A 169 -7.97 -12.18 -4.66
C ASP A 169 -7.17 -12.80 -3.52
N GLN A 170 -5.99 -13.37 -3.79
CA GLN A 170 -5.15 -14.00 -2.76
C GLN A 170 -4.62 -12.98 -1.74
N ALA A 171 -4.22 -11.78 -2.17
CA ALA A 171 -3.84 -10.72 -1.24
C ALA A 171 -4.98 -10.39 -0.26
N LEU A 172 -6.21 -10.35 -0.76
CA LEU A 172 -7.39 -10.04 0.04
C LEU A 172 -7.82 -11.21 0.95
N VAL A 173 -7.90 -12.43 0.42
CA VAL A 173 -8.53 -13.57 1.11
C VAL A 173 -7.54 -14.46 1.87
N VAL A 174 -6.29 -14.57 1.39
CA VAL A 174 -5.26 -15.43 1.99
C VAL A 174 -4.36 -14.62 2.92
N ALA A 175 -3.86 -13.48 2.44
CA ALA A 175 -2.96 -12.62 3.23
C ALA A 175 -3.68 -11.66 4.17
N ASN A 176 -5.01 -11.52 4.04
CA ASN A 176 -5.84 -10.61 4.83
C ASN A 176 -5.33 -9.16 4.78
N ALA A 177 -5.13 -8.64 3.55
CA ALA A 177 -4.60 -7.32 3.30
C ALA A 177 -5.46 -6.19 3.91
N ASP A 178 -4.80 -5.22 4.54
CA ASP A 178 -5.46 -3.99 5.03
C ASP A 178 -5.55 -2.92 3.92
N ARG A 179 -4.67 -2.96 2.91
CA ARG A 179 -4.75 -2.18 1.66
C ARG A 179 -4.18 -2.97 0.46
N ILE A 180 -4.73 -2.73 -0.73
CA ILE A 180 -4.22 -3.26 -1.99
C ILE A 180 -3.47 -2.16 -2.75
N GLY A 181 -2.19 -2.35 -3.01
CA GLY A 181 -1.38 -1.47 -3.86
C GLY A 181 -1.64 -1.76 -5.34
N HIS A 182 -1.84 -0.72 -6.14
CA HIS A 182 -2.06 -0.74 -7.59
C HIS A 182 -3.39 -1.40 -8.00
N GLY A 183 -3.51 -2.73 -7.90
CA GLY A 183 -4.71 -3.49 -8.25
C GLY A 183 -5.18 -3.26 -9.70
N ILE A 184 -4.25 -3.18 -10.66
CA ILE A 184 -4.55 -2.77 -12.04
C ILE A 184 -5.00 -3.92 -12.95
N ASP A 185 -4.72 -5.17 -12.60
CA ASP A 185 -5.16 -6.36 -13.33
C ASP A 185 -6.58 -6.85 -12.96
N LEU A 186 -7.31 -6.11 -12.11
CA LEU A 186 -8.63 -6.48 -11.58
C LEU A 186 -9.61 -7.02 -12.64
N ALA A 187 -9.60 -6.48 -13.85
CA ALA A 187 -10.52 -6.92 -14.91
C ALA A 187 -10.21 -8.35 -15.42
N HIS A 188 -9.01 -8.87 -15.14
CA HIS A 188 -8.52 -10.19 -15.53
C HIS A 188 -8.62 -11.22 -14.40
N GLU A 189 -8.83 -10.77 -13.17
CA GLU A 189 -9.11 -11.63 -12.01
C GLU A 189 -10.29 -12.56 -12.27
N THR A 190 -10.15 -13.83 -11.90
CA THR A 190 -11.22 -14.83 -12.10
C THR A 190 -12.49 -14.44 -11.34
N ASN A 191 -12.33 -13.74 -10.21
CA ASN A 191 -13.40 -13.35 -9.29
C ASN A 191 -13.53 -11.83 -9.12
N ALA A 192 -13.26 -11.02 -10.16
CA ALA A 192 -13.24 -9.56 -10.10
C ALA A 192 -14.43 -8.92 -9.34
N VAL A 193 -15.66 -9.38 -9.60
CA VAL A 193 -16.88 -8.87 -8.93
C VAL A 193 -16.92 -9.28 -7.45
N GLY A 194 -16.48 -10.50 -7.11
CA GLY A 194 -16.35 -10.95 -5.74
C GLY A 194 -15.34 -10.12 -4.96
N ILE A 195 -14.17 -9.88 -5.56
CA ILE A 195 -13.09 -9.04 -5.00
C ILE A 195 -13.63 -7.65 -4.68
N MET A 196 -14.23 -6.95 -5.65
CA MET A 196 -14.76 -5.60 -5.42
C MET A 196 -15.85 -5.56 -4.33
N ARG A 197 -16.73 -6.57 -4.28
CA ARG A 197 -17.73 -6.67 -3.21
C ARG A 197 -17.08 -6.84 -1.84
N LYS A 198 -16.10 -7.72 -1.73
CA LYS A 198 -15.37 -7.97 -0.47
C LYS A 198 -14.58 -6.74 -0.03
N MET A 199 -13.83 -6.11 -0.92
CA MET A 199 -13.10 -4.86 -0.61
C MET A 199 -14.02 -3.76 -0.11
N ARG A 200 -15.20 -3.60 -0.71
CA ARG A 200 -16.21 -2.65 -0.23
C ARG A 200 -16.79 -3.04 1.13
N GLN A 201 -17.12 -4.32 1.33
CA GLN A 201 -17.74 -4.83 2.56
C GLN A 201 -16.78 -4.73 3.74
N ASP A 202 -15.52 -5.08 3.52
CA ASP A 202 -14.46 -5.13 4.54
C ASP A 202 -13.72 -3.80 4.68
N ASP A 203 -14.12 -2.79 3.90
CA ASP A 203 -13.55 -1.44 3.91
C ASP A 203 -12.04 -1.41 3.59
N VAL A 204 -11.60 -2.28 2.68
CA VAL A 204 -10.20 -2.40 2.22
C VAL A 204 -10.00 -1.54 0.97
N PRO A 205 -9.17 -0.47 1.03
CA PRO A 205 -8.97 0.41 -0.11
C PRO A 205 -7.95 -0.14 -1.11
N VAL A 206 -8.07 0.34 -2.35
CA VAL A 206 -7.01 0.27 -3.35
C VAL A 206 -6.20 1.58 -3.41
N GLU A 207 -4.88 1.48 -3.50
CA GLU A 207 -3.96 2.59 -3.71
C GLU A 207 -3.75 2.82 -5.21
N ILE A 208 -4.19 3.98 -5.71
CA ILE A 208 -4.15 4.33 -7.13
C ILE A 208 -2.92 5.20 -7.42
N ASN A 209 -2.08 4.73 -8.36
CA ASN A 209 -0.78 5.33 -8.70
C ASN A 209 -0.73 5.67 -10.21
N LEU A 210 -1.48 6.68 -10.67
CA LEU A 210 -1.80 6.87 -12.10
C LEU A 210 -0.58 7.13 -12.97
N THR A 211 0.39 7.93 -12.49
CA THR A 211 1.63 8.18 -13.25
C THR A 211 2.52 6.94 -13.27
N SER A 212 2.63 6.22 -12.16
CA SER A 212 3.42 4.98 -12.08
C SER A 212 2.87 3.93 -13.04
N ASN A 213 1.57 3.63 -12.98
CA ASN A 213 0.96 2.62 -13.86
C ASN A 213 1.07 2.98 -15.36
N ALA A 214 1.04 4.28 -15.70
CA ALA A 214 1.27 4.71 -17.07
C ALA A 214 2.73 4.57 -17.51
N PHE A 215 3.68 4.78 -16.60
CA PHE A 215 5.11 4.69 -16.87
C PHE A 215 5.61 3.24 -16.93
N ILE A 216 5.22 2.41 -15.96
CA ILE A 216 5.69 1.03 -15.80
C ILE A 216 4.89 0.07 -16.69
N ASN A 217 3.56 0.14 -16.61
CA ASN A 217 2.66 -0.84 -17.23
C ASN A 217 2.02 -0.35 -18.54
N GLY A 218 2.24 0.92 -18.91
CA GLY A 218 1.59 1.54 -20.08
C GLY A 218 0.08 1.76 -19.93
N LEU A 219 -0.49 1.54 -18.73
CA LEU A 219 -1.92 1.68 -18.46
C LEU A 219 -2.28 3.13 -18.15
N LYS A 220 -3.05 3.75 -19.05
CA LYS A 220 -3.44 5.18 -18.97
C LYS A 220 -4.89 5.40 -19.36
N GLY A 221 -5.48 6.47 -18.81
CA GLY A 221 -6.83 6.91 -19.17
C GLY A 221 -7.88 5.81 -18.93
N GLU A 222 -8.69 5.53 -19.94
CA GLU A 222 -9.80 4.57 -19.85
C GLU A 222 -9.35 3.12 -19.58
N ASN A 223 -8.08 2.79 -19.84
CA ASN A 223 -7.54 1.46 -19.58
C ASN A 223 -7.23 1.21 -18.08
N HIS A 224 -7.27 2.24 -17.23
CA HIS A 224 -7.03 2.08 -15.79
C HIS A 224 -8.32 1.66 -15.07
N PRO A 225 -8.31 0.64 -14.18
CA PRO A 225 -9.53 0.11 -13.55
C PRO A 225 -10.13 0.99 -12.44
N ILE A 226 -9.67 2.23 -12.26
CA ILE A 226 -10.22 3.12 -11.22
C ILE A 226 -11.73 3.34 -11.40
N THR A 227 -12.21 3.37 -12.64
CA THR A 227 -13.64 3.49 -12.94
C THR A 227 -14.44 2.29 -12.48
N LEU A 228 -13.86 1.07 -12.49
CA LEU A 228 -14.48 -0.14 -11.94
C LEU A 228 -14.58 -0.03 -10.42
N TYR A 229 -13.47 0.26 -9.74
CA TYR A 229 -13.46 0.45 -8.29
C TYR A 229 -14.49 1.50 -7.84
N ARG A 230 -14.52 2.66 -8.51
CA ARG A 230 -15.51 3.73 -8.26
C ARG A 230 -16.94 3.24 -8.44
N LYS A 231 -17.25 2.56 -9.56
CA LYS A 231 -18.60 2.07 -9.87
C LYS A 231 -19.11 1.05 -8.85
N TYR A 232 -18.23 0.20 -8.32
CA TYR A 232 -18.60 -0.81 -7.32
C TYR A 232 -18.55 -0.29 -5.88
N GLY A 233 -18.12 0.96 -5.67
CA GLY A 233 -18.04 1.60 -4.36
C GLY A 233 -16.90 1.08 -3.50
N VAL A 234 -15.84 0.55 -4.12
CA VAL A 234 -14.60 0.17 -3.42
C VAL A 234 -13.90 1.44 -2.94
N PRO A 235 -13.48 1.52 -1.68
CA PRO A 235 -12.70 2.67 -1.23
C PRO A 235 -11.35 2.74 -1.95
N TYR A 236 -10.85 3.95 -2.14
CA TYR A 236 -9.54 4.14 -2.78
C TYR A 236 -8.83 5.36 -2.20
N VAL A 237 -7.51 5.35 -2.34
CA VAL A 237 -6.61 6.48 -2.05
C VAL A 237 -5.77 6.76 -3.30
N ILE A 238 -5.26 7.98 -3.44
CA ILE A 238 -4.36 8.36 -4.53
C ILE A 238 -2.98 8.59 -3.93
N SER A 239 -1.95 8.00 -4.54
CA SER A 239 -0.56 8.12 -4.13
C SER A 239 0.34 8.33 -5.35
N THR A 240 1.57 8.76 -5.11
CA THR A 240 2.58 8.99 -6.14
C THR A 240 3.39 7.75 -6.48
N ASP A 241 3.36 6.73 -5.63
CA ASP A 241 4.35 5.65 -5.68
C ASP A 241 5.77 6.26 -5.65
N ASP A 242 6.61 6.04 -6.66
CA ASP A 242 7.96 6.59 -6.75
C ASP A 242 8.06 8.01 -7.36
N ALA A 243 7.61 9.03 -6.62
CA ALA A 243 7.65 10.44 -7.06
C ALA A 243 9.06 10.92 -7.50
N GLY A 244 10.13 10.41 -6.86
CA GLY A 244 11.51 10.76 -7.20
C GLY A 244 11.99 10.16 -8.54
N VAL A 245 11.49 8.98 -8.91
CA VAL A 245 11.88 8.27 -10.14
C VAL A 245 11.15 8.87 -11.34
N THR A 246 9.84 9.03 -11.22
CA THR A 246 8.97 9.51 -12.30
C THR A 246 8.82 11.04 -12.33
N ARG A 247 9.46 11.74 -11.39
CA ARG A 247 9.54 13.22 -11.32
C ARG A 247 8.18 13.91 -11.36
N HIS A 248 7.22 13.40 -10.60
CA HIS A 248 5.90 13.99 -10.45
C HIS A 248 5.56 14.23 -8.97
N THR A 249 4.36 14.72 -8.72
CA THR A 249 3.91 15.21 -7.40
C THR A 249 2.54 14.63 -7.08
N LEU A 250 2.12 14.64 -5.81
CA LEU A 250 0.76 14.23 -5.44
C LEU A 250 -0.27 15.14 -6.12
N SER A 251 0.06 16.43 -6.24
CA SER A 251 -0.75 17.40 -6.99
C SER A 251 -0.97 16.98 -8.44
N ASN A 252 0.05 16.42 -9.11
CA ASN A 252 -0.08 15.88 -10.46
C ASN A 252 -1.09 14.72 -10.50
N GLU A 253 -1.03 13.79 -9.55
CA GLU A 253 -1.98 12.67 -9.48
C GLU A 253 -3.43 13.14 -9.35
N PHE A 254 -3.70 14.12 -8.48
CA PHE A 254 -5.04 14.71 -8.36
C PHE A 254 -5.48 15.45 -9.63
N VAL A 255 -4.57 16.12 -10.34
CA VAL A 255 -4.87 16.75 -11.64
C VAL A 255 -5.19 15.71 -12.70
N LEU A 256 -4.44 14.60 -12.76
CA LEU A 256 -4.75 13.48 -13.65
C LEU A 256 -6.10 12.87 -13.32
N PHE A 257 -6.39 12.66 -12.04
CA PHE A 257 -7.67 12.13 -11.58
C PHE A 257 -8.84 13.04 -11.98
N ALA A 258 -8.73 14.33 -11.69
CA ALA A 258 -9.72 15.35 -12.03
C ALA A 258 -9.93 15.48 -13.55
N SER A 259 -8.85 15.51 -14.33
CA SER A 259 -8.90 15.75 -15.77
C SER A 259 -9.40 14.54 -16.56
N ARG A 260 -9.07 13.32 -16.14
CA ARG A 260 -9.40 12.08 -16.88
C ARG A 260 -10.73 11.48 -16.45
N TYR A 261 -11.00 11.43 -15.15
CA TYR A 261 -12.14 10.67 -14.62
C TYR A 261 -13.26 11.55 -14.04
N LYS A 262 -13.09 12.88 -14.13
CA LYS A 262 -14.12 13.90 -13.85
C LYS A 262 -14.91 13.66 -12.54
N PRO A 263 -14.24 13.38 -11.39
CA PRO A 263 -14.90 13.39 -10.09
C PRO A 263 -15.52 14.76 -9.81
N ASP A 264 -16.60 14.78 -9.04
CA ASP A 264 -17.09 16.03 -8.48
C ASP A 264 -16.21 16.50 -7.30
N TYR A 265 -16.49 17.70 -6.80
CA TYR A 265 -15.73 18.27 -5.68
C TYR A 265 -15.85 17.43 -4.40
N ALA A 266 -17.01 16.84 -4.14
CA ALA A 266 -17.25 16.05 -2.94
C ALA A 266 -16.42 14.76 -2.95
N GLU A 267 -16.31 14.11 -4.11
CA GLU A 267 -15.45 12.95 -4.31
C GLU A 267 -13.97 13.33 -4.19
N MET A 268 -13.53 14.42 -4.81
CA MET A 268 -12.15 14.92 -4.67
C MET A 268 -11.79 15.15 -3.20
N LYS A 269 -12.66 15.83 -2.46
CA LYS A 269 -12.51 16.08 -1.02
C LYS A 269 -12.47 14.77 -0.24
N LYS A 270 -13.40 13.85 -0.50
CA LYS A 270 -13.45 12.51 0.13
C LYS A 270 -12.16 11.73 -0.08
N THR A 271 -11.56 11.77 -1.27
CA THR A 271 -10.29 11.08 -1.54
C THR A 271 -9.14 11.61 -0.67
N SER A 272 -9.12 12.91 -0.36
CA SER A 272 -8.17 13.46 0.62
C SER A 272 -8.46 13.00 2.07
N TYR A 273 -9.72 12.82 2.46
CA TYR A 273 -10.04 12.24 3.79
C TYR A 273 -9.74 10.75 3.86
N ASN A 274 -9.92 10.02 2.76
CA ASN A 274 -9.60 8.59 2.68
C ASN A 274 -8.13 8.33 2.99
N SER A 275 -7.21 9.20 2.56
CA SER A 275 -5.78 9.02 2.85
C SER A 275 -5.48 9.00 4.36
N ILE A 276 -6.20 9.78 5.17
CA ILE A 276 -6.08 9.77 6.64
C ILE A 276 -6.83 8.57 7.23
N ARG A 277 -8.05 8.29 6.75
CA ARG A 277 -8.87 7.16 7.24
C ARG A 277 -8.13 5.84 7.14
N TYR A 278 -7.49 5.60 6.00
CA TYR A 278 -6.80 4.34 5.69
C TYR A 278 -5.30 4.33 5.96
N ALA A 279 -4.73 5.43 6.46
CA ALA A 279 -3.36 5.44 6.98
C ALA A 279 -3.22 4.37 8.09
N PHE A 280 -2.03 3.79 8.27
CA PHE A 280 -1.80 2.86 9.38
C PHE A 280 -1.46 3.58 10.69
N LEU A 281 -1.89 4.84 10.80
CA LEU A 281 -1.71 5.68 11.97
C LEU A 281 -2.59 5.29 13.16
N PRO A 282 -2.11 5.50 14.39
CA PRO A 282 -2.94 5.42 15.59
C PRO A 282 -4.13 6.40 15.53
N PRO A 283 -5.26 6.08 16.20
CA PRO A 283 -6.46 6.91 16.18
C PRO A 283 -6.23 8.39 16.54
N ALA A 284 -5.39 8.67 17.55
CA ALA A 284 -5.10 10.04 17.97
C ALA A 284 -4.43 10.87 16.87
N GLU A 285 -3.52 10.26 16.10
CA GLU A 285 -2.87 10.94 14.98
C GLU A 285 -3.85 11.17 13.83
N LYS A 286 -4.72 10.19 13.54
CA LYS A 286 -5.80 10.36 12.55
C LYS A 286 -6.73 11.51 12.94
N THR A 287 -7.21 11.56 14.19
CA THR A 287 -8.08 12.66 14.67
C THR A 287 -7.41 14.02 14.52
N ARG A 288 -6.13 14.14 14.89
CA ARG A 288 -5.38 15.39 14.72
C ARG A 288 -5.27 15.80 13.24
N LEU A 289 -4.89 14.87 12.36
CA LEU A 289 -4.74 15.13 10.93
C LEU A 289 -6.09 15.45 10.27
N THR A 290 -7.17 14.78 10.65
CA THR A 290 -8.52 15.08 10.16
C THR A 290 -8.93 16.50 10.51
N ARG A 291 -8.75 16.93 11.78
CA ARG A 291 -9.03 18.32 12.19
C ARG A 291 -8.22 19.34 11.40
N GLN A 292 -6.93 19.08 11.20
CA GLN A 292 -6.07 19.96 10.38
C GLN A 292 -6.54 20.01 8.92
N LEU A 293 -7.03 18.89 8.38
CA LEU A 293 -7.59 18.82 7.04
C LEU A 293 -8.92 19.59 6.94
N ASP A 294 -9.78 19.51 7.96
CA ASP A 294 -11.03 20.29 8.05
C ASP A 294 -10.73 21.80 7.96
N GLU A 295 -9.78 22.29 8.77
CA GLU A 295 -9.35 23.69 8.78
C GLU A 295 -8.79 24.13 7.42
N ARG A 296 -7.97 23.29 6.78
CA ARG A 296 -7.41 23.55 5.45
C ARG A 296 -8.49 23.62 4.37
N PHE A 297 -9.48 22.72 4.40
CA PHE A 297 -10.60 22.77 3.46
C PHE A 297 -11.48 24.00 3.69
N ALA A 298 -11.82 24.33 4.93
CA ALA A 298 -12.62 25.51 5.23
C ALA A 298 -11.96 26.80 4.71
N LYS A 299 -10.63 26.93 4.89
CA LYS A 299 -9.86 28.03 4.33
C LYS A 299 -9.90 28.04 2.80
N PHE A 300 -9.61 26.91 2.17
CA PHE A 300 -9.62 26.78 0.71
C PHE A 300 -10.98 27.12 0.10
N GLU A 301 -12.06 26.60 0.66
CA GLU A 301 -13.43 26.85 0.19
C GLU A 301 -13.82 28.32 0.31
N ALA A 302 -13.42 28.99 1.40
CA ALA A 302 -13.63 30.42 1.60
C ALA A 302 -12.86 31.26 0.56
N GLU A 303 -11.61 30.91 0.27
CA GLU A 303 -10.78 31.57 -0.75
C GLU A 303 -11.40 31.42 -2.15
N VAL A 304 -11.82 30.21 -2.53
CA VAL A 304 -12.48 29.94 -3.82
C VAL A 304 -13.79 30.71 -3.95
N ALA A 305 -14.61 30.75 -2.89
CA ALA A 305 -15.84 31.52 -2.88
C ALA A 305 -15.60 33.03 -3.04
N GLY A 306 -14.52 33.55 -2.44
CA GLY A 306 -14.06 34.93 -2.62
C GLY A 306 -13.70 35.23 -4.08
N LEU A 307 -12.88 34.38 -4.70
CA LEU A 307 -12.48 34.52 -6.11
C LEU A 307 -13.68 34.51 -7.06
N ALA A 308 -14.66 33.62 -6.83
CA ALA A 308 -15.87 33.57 -7.64
C ALA A 308 -16.68 34.88 -7.57
N LYS A 309 -16.79 35.49 -6.38
CA LYS A 309 -17.45 36.80 -6.19
C LYS A 309 -16.71 37.90 -6.94
N ASP A 310 -15.38 37.90 -6.91
CA ASP A 310 -14.55 38.90 -7.60
C ASP A 310 -14.67 38.81 -9.13
N VAL A 311 -14.69 37.58 -9.68
CA VAL A 311 -14.92 37.36 -11.11
C VAL A 311 -16.30 37.88 -11.53
N ALA A 312 -17.35 37.54 -10.78
CA ALA A 312 -18.71 38.01 -11.05
C ALA A 312 -18.81 39.56 -10.98
N ARG A 313 -18.13 40.19 -10.02
CA ARG A 313 -18.07 41.65 -9.89
C ARG A 313 -17.38 42.29 -11.11
N LYS A 314 -16.23 41.75 -11.54
CA LYS A 314 -15.50 42.24 -12.72
C LYS A 314 -16.30 42.10 -14.00
N GLN A 315 -17.04 41.01 -14.19
CA GLN A 315 -17.92 40.82 -15.35
C GLN A 315 -19.06 41.84 -15.37
N ARG A 316 -19.71 42.10 -14.23
CA ARG A 316 -20.75 43.14 -14.11
C ARG A 316 -20.23 44.54 -14.41
N ALA A 317 -18.99 44.85 -14.04
CA ALA A 317 -18.37 46.14 -14.30
C ALA A 317 -17.97 46.34 -15.78
N LYS A 318 -17.70 45.27 -16.54
CA LYS A 318 -17.41 45.33 -17.98
C LYS A 318 -18.66 45.47 -18.86
N ASN A 319 -19.82 45.12 -18.33
CA ASN A 319 -21.11 45.16 -19.04
C ASN A 319 -21.92 46.43 -18.72
N LYS A 320 -21.33 47.39 -18.00
CA LYS A 320 -21.85 48.74 -17.75
C LYS A 320 -20.97 49.73 -18.48
#